data_AF-A0A7J7JAY9-F1
#
_entry.id   AF-A0A7J7JAY9-F1
#
_cell.length_a   1.000
_cell.length_b   1.000
_cell.length_c   1.000
_cell.angle_alpha   90.00
_cell.angle_beta   90.00
_cell.angle_gamma   90.00
#
_symmetry.space_group_name_H-M   'P 1'
#
loop_
_entity.id
_entity.type
_entity.pdbx_description
1 polymer ?
#
loop_
_entity_poly.entity_id
_entity_poly.type
_entity_poly.pdbx_seq_one_letter_code
_entity_poly.pdbx_strand_id
1 'polypeptide(L)'
;MVSCMDLNVNHFLYEVSRNLEQSRLVFEQFNTRSRIISPDEWLVIKRKALRRDNFDCPICLTSVRDDQRSVTLTSCSHIFHDTCLLTFESLAVSSQEQGAHNFCPVCRSSYQKDLLEDFDCRLSSTSETPSYYS
;
A
#
# COMPACT_ATOMS: atom_id res chain seq x y z
N MET A 1 -17.06 -23.56 -44.10
CA MET A 1 -16.87 -24.64 -43.10
C MET A 1 -15.46 -24.54 -42.55
N VAL A 2 -15.22 -23.73 -41.52
CA VAL A 2 -13.98 -23.76 -40.73
C VAL A 2 -14.35 -23.39 -39.29
N SER A 3 -14.51 -24.40 -38.45
CA SER A 3 -14.61 -24.28 -37.00
C SER A 3 -13.97 -25.54 -36.45
N CYS A 4 -12.67 -25.50 -36.18
CA CYS A 4 -12.02 -26.60 -35.45
C CYS A 4 -10.75 -26.22 -34.67
N MET A 5 -10.31 -24.96 -34.64
CA MET A 5 -9.09 -24.58 -33.90
C MET A 5 -9.33 -23.64 -32.71
N ASP A 6 -10.50 -23.02 -32.59
CA ASP A 6 -10.77 -22.03 -31.53
C ASP A 6 -11.04 -22.66 -30.15
N LEU A 7 -11.45 -23.92 -30.07
CA LEU A 7 -11.69 -24.58 -28.77
C LEU A 7 -10.40 -24.86 -27.99
N ASN A 8 -9.27 -25.09 -28.66
CA ASN A 8 -8.02 -25.46 -27.97
C ASN A 8 -7.40 -24.24 -27.28
N VAL A 9 -7.32 -23.10 -27.99
CA VAL A 9 -6.75 -21.87 -27.43
C VAL A 9 -7.62 -21.34 -26.29
N ASN A 10 -8.94 -21.31 -26.45
CA ASN A 10 -9.84 -20.84 -25.38
C ASN A 10 -9.82 -21.78 -24.16
N HIS A 11 -9.75 -23.10 -24.37
CA HIS A 11 -9.60 -24.06 -23.27
C HIS A 11 -8.27 -23.88 -22.51
N PHE A 12 -7.17 -23.69 -23.24
CA PHE A 12 -5.87 -23.38 -22.65
C PHE A 12 -5.89 -22.06 -21.87
N LEU A 13 -6.42 -20.98 -22.44
CA LEU A 13 -6.51 -19.68 -21.77
C LEU A 13 -7.41 -19.74 -20.53
N TYR A 14 -8.50 -20.50 -20.59
CA TYR A 14 -9.36 -20.76 -19.44
C TYR A 14 -8.62 -21.54 -18.34
N GLU A 15 -7.86 -22.57 -18.70
CA GLU A 15 -7.08 -23.35 -17.77
C GLU A 15 -5.94 -22.54 -17.11
N VAL A 16 -5.25 -21.69 -17.89
CA VAL A 16 -4.26 -20.74 -17.34
C VAL A 16 -4.93 -19.78 -16.37
N SER A 17 -6.07 -19.19 -16.73
CA SER A 17 -6.79 -18.26 -15.87
C SER A 17 -7.27 -18.94 -14.59
N ARG A 18 -7.77 -20.18 -14.69
CA ARG A 18 -8.18 -21.00 -13.54
C ARG A 18 -6.99 -21.32 -12.62
N ASN A 19 -5.85 -21.69 -13.18
CA ASN A 19 -4.65 -22.00 -12.38
C ASN A 19 -4.09 -20.75 -11.69
N LEU A 20 -4.13 -19.59 -12.36
CA LEU A 20 -3.77 -18.31 -11.76
C LEU A 20 -4.74 -17.92 -10.65
N GLU A 21 -6.04 -18.10 -10.86
CA GLU A 21 -7.06 -17.83 -9.84
C GLU A 21 -6.89 -18.74 -8.62
N GLN A 22 -6.68 -20.04 -8.83
CA GLN A 22 -6.41 -20.98 -7.75
C GLN A 22 -5.13 -20.64 -6.98
N SER A 23 -4.08 -20.22 -7.70
CA SER A 23 -2.86 -19.72 -7.07
C SER A 23 -3.15 -18.46 -6.24
N ARG A 24 -3.90 -17.51 -6.81
CA ARG A 24 -4.30 -16.26 -6.14
C ARG A 24 -5.06 -16.53 -4.85
N LEU A 25 -6.00 -17.47 -4.84
CA LEU A 25 -6.77 -17.83 -3.66
C LEU A 25 -5.90 -18.39 -2.52
N VAL A 26 -4.91 -19.22 -2.84
CA VAL A 26 -3.94 -19.71 -1.84
C VAL A 26 -3.18 -18.53 -1.23
N PHE A 27 -2.70 -17.59 -2.05
CA PHE A 27 -2.00 -16.41 -1.58
C PHE A 27 -2.91 -15.44 -0.80
N GLU A 28 -4.16 -15.25 -1.23
CA GLU A 28 -5.15 -14.44 -0.53
C GLU A 28 -5.49 -15.02 0.85
N GLN A 29 -5.59 -16.35 0.99
CA GLN A 29 -5.85 -16.99 2.28
C GLN A 29 -4.74 -16.69 3.31
N PHE A 30 -3.49 -16.57 2.87
CA PHE A 30 -2.38 -16.10 3.73
C PHE A 30 -2.48 -14.62 4.07
N ASN A 31 -2.99 -13.82 3.15
CA ASN A 31 -3.12 -12.37 3.29
C ASN A 31 -4.31 -11.97 4.20
N THR A 32 -5.39 -12.74 4.15
CA THR A 32 -6.65 -12.54 4.90
C THR A 32 -6.56 -13.03 6.35
N ARG A 33 -5.54 -13.82 6.69
CA ARG A 33 -5.14 -14.04 8.09
C ARG A 33 -4.50 -12.76 8.60
N SER A 34 -5.35 -11.74 8.83
CA SER A 34 -4.99 -10.44 9.40
C SER A 34 -4.45 -10.65 10.81
N ARG A 35 -3.14 -10.92 10.89
CA ARG A 35 -2.41 -10.86 12.15
C ARG A 35 -2.48 -9.42 12.63
N ILE A 36 -3.01 -9.20 13.82
CA ILE A 36 -3.00 -7.91 14.49
C ILE A 36 -1.53 -7.49 14.67
N ILE A 37 -1.17 -6.33 14.13
CA ILE A 37 0.19 -5.78 14.25
C ILE A 37 0.33 -5.19 15.66
N SER A 38 1.38 -5.59 16.37
CA SER A 38 1.62 -5.10 17.73
C SER A 38 2.16 -3.65 17.73
N PRO A 39 2.08 -2.91 18.85
CA PRO A 39 2.64 -1.56 18.94
C PRO A 39 4.16 -1.50 18.62
N ASP A 40 4.92 -2.51 19.06
CA ASP A 40 6.36 -2.61 18.78
C ASP A 40 6.65 -2.85 17.29
N GLU A 41 5.81 -3.64 16.62
CA GLU A 41 5.90 -3.86 15.18
C GLU A 41 5.61 -2.57 14.40
N TRP A 42 4.57 -1.81 14.80
CA TRP A 42 4.29 -0.49 14.24
C TRP A 42 5.48 0.47 14.40
N LEU A 43 6.22 0.42 15.51
CA LEU A 43 7.44 1.20 15.68
C LEU A 43 8.55 0.80 14.69
N VAL A 44 8.69 -0.48 14.37
CA VAL A 44 9.61 -0.95 13.31
C VAL A 44 9.17 -0.43 11.94
N ILE A 45 7.87 -0.50 11.63
CA ILE A 45 7.30 -0.03 10.36
C ILE A 45 7.49 1.48 10.22
N LYS A 46 7.25 2.26 11.28
CA LYS A 46 7.47 3.71 11.31
C LYS A 46 8.93 4.06 11.04
N ARG A 47 9.88 3.38 11.69
CA ARG A 47 11.32 3.54 11.41
C ARG A 47 11.69 3.20 9.96
N LYS A 48 11.08 2.16 9.39
CA LYS A 48 11.30 1.78 7.98
C LYS A 48 10.79 2.86 7.03
N ALA A 49 9.63 3.44 7.31
CA ALA A 49 9.09 4.54 6.51
C ALA A 49 9.98 5.79 6.58
N LEU A 50 10.46 6.15 7.78
CA LEU A 50 11.38 7.28 7.97
C LEU A 50 12.70 7.10 7.19
N ARG A 51 13.26 5.88 7.17
CA ARG A 51 14.49 5.59 6.40
C ARG A 51 14.36 5.75 4.90
N ARG A 52 13.15 5.70 4.34
CA ARG A 52 12.94 5.90 2.90
C ARG A 52 13.05 7.37 2.51
N ASP A 53 12.99 8.28 3.48
CA ASP A 53 13.12 9.73 3.30
C ASP A 53 12.20 10.31 2.21
N ASN A 54 11.10 9.63 1.93
CA ASN A 54 10.15 9.99 0.89
C ASN A 54 8.82 10.33 1.55
N PHE A 55 8.61 11.63 1.75
CA PHE A 55 7.48 12.16 2.50
C PHE A 55 6.43 12.82 1.62
N ASP A 56 6.42 12.52 0.32
CA ASP A 56 5.35 12.94 -0.57
C ASP A 56 4.23 11.90 -0.56
N CYS A 57 2.99 12.36 -0.46
CA CYS A 57 1.83 11.51 -0.63
C CYS A 57 1.77 11.08 -2.09
N PRO A 58 1.90 9.78 -2.42
CA PRO A 58 1.95 9.31 -3.80
C PRO A 58 0.59 9.39 -4.52
N ILE A 59 -0.49 9.74 -3.81
CA ILE A 59 -1.83 9.93 -4.39
C ILE A 59 -2.00 11.36 -4.92
N CYS A 60 -1.65 12.37 -4.11
CA CYS A 60 -1.81 13.78 -4.50
C CYS A 60 -0.50 14.48 -4.90
N LEU A 61 0.64 13.77 -4.80
CA LEU A 61 1.97 14.25 -5.16
C LEU A 61 2.40 15.50 -4.38
N THR A 62 1.98 15.60 -3.13
CA THR A 62 2.30 16.73 -2.23
C THR A 62 2.93 16.19 -0.95
N SER A 63 3.87 16.94 -0.39
CA SER A 63 4.49 16.67 0.92
C SER A 63 3.45 16.44 2.01
N VAL A 64 3.63 15.38 2.79
CA VAL A 64 2.83 15.03 3.97
C VAL A 64 3.31 15.74 5.24
N ARG A 65 4.37 16.54 5.15
CA ARG A 65 4.94 17.31 6.28
C ARG A 65 4.46 18.75 6.32
N ASP A 66 4.24 19.32 5.14
CA ASP A 66 3.91 20.75 5.01
C ASP A 66 2.41 21.02 5.17
N ASP A 67 1.62 19.96 5.35
CA ASP A 67 0.17 20.02 5.40
C ASP A 67 -0.34 19.65 6.81
N GLN A 68 -1.35 20.35 7.31
CA GLN A 68 -1.99 20.07 8.60
C GLN A 68 -2.93 18.85 8.55
N ARG A 69 -2.96 18.15 7.42
CA ARG A 69 -3.77 16.94 7.25
C ARG A 69 -3.18 15.79 8.05
N SER A 70 -4.07 14.96 8.58
CA SER A 70 -3.67 13.69 9.19
C SER A 70 -2.91 12.83 8.19
N VAL A 71 -1.86 12.17 8.70
CA VAL A 71 -0.99 11.30 7.94
C VAL A 71 -1.23 9.86 8.36
N THR A 72 -1.32 8.96 7.39
CA THR A 72 -1.61 7.54 7.62
C THR A 72 -0.45 6.68 7.14
N LEU A 73 0.00 5.77 8.00
CA LEU A 73 1.03 4.78 7.73
C LEU A 73 0.40 3.43 7.46
N THR A 74 0.80 2.80 6.36
CA THR A 74 0.37 1.44 6.04
C THR A 74 1.38 0.41 6.55
N SER A 75 0.95 -0.83 6.78
CA SER A 75 1.81 -1.92 7.28
C SER A 75 2.95 -2.29 6.31
N CYS A 76 2.83 -1.93 5.03
CA CYS A 76 3.89 -2.03 4.02
C CYS A 76 4.87 -0.84 4.06
N SER A 77 4.79 0.03 5.07
CA SER A 77 5.60 1.23 5.33
C SER A 77 5.53 2.31 4.24
N HIS A 78 4.37 2.45 3.58
CA HIS A 78 4.07 3.62 2.73
C HIS A 78 3.18 4.61 3.48
N ILE A 79 3.40 5.89 3.22
CA ILE A 79 2.77 7.02 3.90
C ILE A 79 1.86 7.76 2.92
N PHE A 80 0.71 8.20 3.41
CA PHE A 80 -0.27 8.97 2.65
C PHE A 80 -0.91 10.02 3.53
N HIS A 81 -1.53 11.06 2.95
CA HIS A 81 -2.57 11.78 3.66
C HIS A 81 -3.74 10.83 3.92
N ASP A 82 -4.33 10.91 5.11
CA ASP A 82 -5.45 10.06 5.50
C ASP A 82 -6.64 10.23 4.55
N THR A 83 -7.00 11.48 4.25
CA THR A 83 -8.10 11.81 3.32
C THR A 83 -7.85 11.28 1.92
N CYS A 84 -6.61 11.34 1.43
CA CYS A 84 -6.25 10.78 0.13
C CYS A 84 -6.39 9.25 0.12
N LEU A 85 -5.93 8.57 1.17
CA LEU A 85 -6.02 7.12 1.27
C LEU A 85 -7.48 6.66 1.40
N LEU A 86 -8.28 7.34 2.22
CA LEU A 86 -9.72 7.06 2.38
C LEU A 86 -10.48 7.22 1.06
N THR A 87 -10.15 8.26 0.28
CA THR A 87 -10.76 8.48 -1.04
C THR A 87 -10.36 7.37 -2.02
N PHE A 88 -9.11 6.93 -1.98
CA PHE A 88 -8.65 5.82 -2.82
C PHE A 88 -9.39 4.52 -2.48
N GLU A 89 -9.51 4.21 -1.18
CA GLU A 89 -10.25 3.04 -0.70
C GLU A 89 -11.72 3.07 -1.13
N SER A 90 -12.40 4.22 -1.04
CA SER A 90 -13.83 4.32 -1.40
C SER A 90 -14.09 4.06 -2.89
N LEU A 91 -13.16 4.43 -3.76
CA LEU A 91 -13.25 4.15 -5.21
C LEU A 91 -13.05 2.66 -5.52
N ALA A 92 -12.21 1.96 -4.75
CA ALA A 92 -11.94 0.52 -4.94
C ALA A 92 -13.15 -0.37 -4.64
N VAL A 93 -14.04 0.05 -3.71
CA VAL A 93 -15.27 -0.68 -3.32
C VAL A 93 -16.22 -0.92 -4.50
N SER A 94 -16.19 -0.08 -5.53
CA SER A 94 -17.10 -0.17 -6.68
C SER A 94 -16.87 -1.37 -7.62
N SER A 95 -15.78 -2.13 -7.43
CA SER A 95 -15.37 -3.26 -8.29
C SER A 95 -15.72 -4.66 -7.74
N GLN A 96 -16.63 -4.72 -6.77
CA GLN A 96 -16.88 -5.87 -5.89
C GLN A 96 -17.54 -7.10 -6.58
N GLU A 97 -16.71 -8.02 -7.07
CA GLU A 97 -17.09 -9.44 -7.19
C GLU A 97 -16.25 -10.36 -6.28
N GLN A 98 -15.15 -9.87 -5.69
CA GLN A 98 -14.31 -10.59 -4.73
C GLN A 98 -13.99 -9.66 -3.55
N GLY A 99 -13.94 -10.21 -2.33
CA GLY A 99 -13.98 -9.49 -1.05
C GLY A 99 -13.16 -8.19 -0.98
N ALA A 100 -13.69 -7.18 -0.27
CA ALA A 100 -13.08 -5.85 -0.15
C ALA A 100 -11.74 -5.91 0.61
N HIS A 101 -10.65 -6.10 -0.14
CA HIS A 101 -9.29 -5.99 0.37
C HIS A 101 -8.69 -4.66 -0.08
N ASN A 102 -8.26 -3.84 0.89
CA ASN A 102 -7.54 -2.62 0.59
C ASN A 102 -6.10 -2.97 0.13
N PHE A 103 -5.71 -2.52 -1.05
CA PHE A 103 -4.38 -2.71 -1.62
C PHE A 103 -3.61 -1.39 -1.68
N CYS A 104 -2.34 -1.43 -1.27
CA CYS A 104 -1.52 -0.22 -1.22
C CYS A 104 -1.33 0.36 -2.63
N PRO A 105 -1.58 1.65 -2.86
CA PRO A 105 -1.37 2.28 -4.17
C PRO A 105 0.05 2.15 -4.72
N VAL A 106 1.04 1.99 -3.84
CA VAL A 106 2.46 1.93 -4.21
C VAL A 106 2.90 0.51 -4.54
N CYS A 107 2.68 -0.45 -3.63
CA CYS A 107 3.23 -1.80 -3.76
C CYS A 107 2.18 -2.90 -3.98
N ARG A 108 0.89 -2.54 -4.02
CA ARG A 108 -0.25 -3.44 -4.23
C ARG A 108 -0.37 -4.57 -3.19
N SER A 109 0.39 -4.53 -2.11
CA SER A 109 0.22 -5.43 -0.98
C SER A 109 -1.05 -5.04 -0.22
N SER A 110 -1.73 -6.02 0.38
CA SER A 110 -2.73 -5.72 1.39
C SER A 110 -2.08 -4.96 2.55
N TYR A 111 -2.86 -4.19 3.29
CA TYR A 111 -2.32 -3.47 4.42
C TYR A 111 -3.31 -3.31 5.56
N GLN A 112 -2.75 -3.19 6.77
CA GLN A 112 -3.38 -2.47 7.88
C GLN A 112 -2.86 -1.04 7.88
N LYS A 113 -3.60 -0.12 8.49
CA LYS A 113 -3.25 1.29 8.56
C LYS A 113 -3.30 1.83 9.98
N ASP A 114 -2.43 2.78 10.27
CA ASP A 114 -2.33 3.47 11.56
C ASP A 114 -2.19 4.98 11.33
N LEU A 115 -2.89 5.77 12.15
CA LEU A 115 -2.87 7.23 12.09
C LEU A 115 -1.63 7.76 12.82
N LEU A 116 -0.87 8.62 12.16
CA LEU A 116 0.30 9.26 12.75
C LEU A 116 -0.10 10.62 13.33
N GLU A 117 -0.45 10.64 14.61
CA GLU A 117 -0.87 11.86 15.32
C GLU A 117 0.27 12.90 15.47
N ASP A 118 1.54 12.46 15.49
CA ASP A 118 2.72 13.32 15.64
C ASP A 118 3.73 13.11 14.49
N PHE A 119 3.38 13.49 13.25
CA PHE A 119 4.34 13.39 12.14
C PHE A 119 5.45 14.45 12.19
N ASP A 120 5.19 15.57 12.88
CA ASP A 120 6.06 16.77 12.84
C ASP A 120 7.11 16.89 13.96
N CYS A 121 6.99 16.21 15.10
CA CYS A 121 7.77 16.59 16.28
C CYS A 121 9.18 15.98 16.45
N ARG A 122 9.69 15.17 15.51
CA ARG A 122 11.01 14.49 15.69
C ARG A 122 12.01 14.62 14.54
N LEU A 123 11.70 15.42 13.52
CA LEU A 123 12.61 15.62 12.38
C LEU A 123 13.34 16.97 12.39
N SER A 124 13.05 17.82 13.37
CA SER A 124 13.74 19.10 13.64
C SER A 124 15.06 18.96 14.44
N SER A 125 15.77 17.83 14.35
CA SER A 125 17.09 17.68 14.98
C SER A 125 18.10 16.96 14.08
N THR A 126 18.24 17.43 12.84
CA THR A 126 19.52 17.38 12.10
C THR A 126 19.77 18.71 11.38
N SER A 127 19.73 19.82 12.11
CA SER A 127 20.39 21.05 11.70
C SER A 127 21.81 21.07 12.28
N GLU A 128 22.71 20.27 11.73
CA GLU A 128 24.14 20.55 11.82
C GLU A 128 24.65 20.63 10.38
N THR A 129 24.65 21.85 9.86
CA THR A 129 25.49 22.18 8.71
C THR A 129 26.93 22.28 9.23
N PRO A 130 27.88 21.48 8.76
CA PRO A 130 29.28 21.77 9.02
C PRO A 130 29.64 22.97 8.14
N SER A 131 29.75 24.14 8.78
CA SER A 131 30.43 25.29 8.20
C SER A 131 31.91 24.95 8.09
N TYR A 132 32.37 24.50 6.91
CA TYR A 132 33.80 24.39 6.64
C TYR A 132 34.10 24.44 5.13
N TYR A 133 34.17 25.64 4.56
CA TYR A 133 35.45 26.24 4.15
C TYR A 133 35.20 27.60 3.49
N SER A 134 35.95 28.59 4.00
CA SER A 134 36.23 29.88 3.36
C SER A 134 37.38 29.76 2.36
#